data_AF-A0A845E8T3-F1
#
_entry.id   AF-A0A845E8T3-F1
#
_cell.length_a   1.000
_cell.length_b   1.000
_cell.length_c   1.000
_cell.angle_alpha   90.00
_cell.angle_beta   90.00
_cell.angle_gamma   90.00
#
_symmetry.space_group_name_H-M   'P 1'
#
loop_
_entity.id
_entity.type
_entity.pdbx_description
1 polymer ?
#
loop_
_entity_poly.entity_id
_entity_poly.type
_entity_poly.pdbx_seq_one_letter_code
_entity_poly.pdbx_strand_id
1 'polypeptide(L)' 'MAKVSTKERKEKKDIAKQIMEAYGESYNEWLHDKHAEYIDENLMDYMKMQGDKKHQEYPSNQDGPLIASETEK' A
#
# COMPACT_ATOMS: atom_id res chain seq x y z
N MET A 1 -6.08 -23.83 -0.46
CA MET A 1 -5.28 -22.73 0.10
C MET A 1 -5.66 -22.52 1.56
N ALA A 2 -4.72 -22.66 2.49
CA ALA A 2 -5.00 -22.43 3.90
C ALA A 2 -5.34 -20.95 4.12
N LYS A 3 -6.51 -20.64 4.67
CA LYS A 3 -6.86 -19.28 5.08
C LYS A 3 -5.95 -18.93 6.25
N VAL A 4 -4.97 -18.05 6.02
CA VAL A 4 -4.15 -17.50 7.11
C VAL A 4 -5.10 -16.97 8.18
N SER A 5 -4.96 -17.49 9.40
CA SER A 5 -5.80 -17.09 10.51
C SER A 5 -5.62 -15.59 10.78
N THR A 6 -6.67 -14.90 11.22
CA THR A 6 -6.55 -13.50 11.65
C THR A 6 -5.47 -13.33 12.72
N LYS A 7 -5.27 -14.36 13.56
CA LYS A 7 -4.18 -14.41 14.54
C LYS A 7 -2.80 -14.42 13.87
N GLU A 8 -2.59 -15.31 12.90
CA GLU A 8 -1.31 -15.40 12.17
C GLU A 8 -1.01 -14.12 11.39
N ARG A 9 -2.03 -13.46 10.81
CA ARG A 9 -1.84 -12.16 10.14
C ARG A 9 -1.34 -11.10 11.11
N LYS A 10 -1.90 -11.05 12.31
CA LYS A 10 -1.48 -10.11 13.34
C LYS A 10 -0.05 -10.40 13.79
N GLU A 11 0.27 -11.66 14.08
CA GLU A 11 1.61 -12.06 14.50
C GLU A 11 2.66 -11.71 13.43
N LYS A 12 2.40 -12.00 12.16
CA LYS A 12 3.31 -11.64 11.07
C LYS A 12 3.49 -10.13 10.92
N LYS A 13 2.43 -9.35 11.07
CA LYS A 13 2.49 -7.88 11.06
C LYS A 13 3.35 -7.35 12.21
N ASP A 14 3.14 -7.86 13.42
CA ASP A 14 3.86 -7.42 14.61
C ASP A 14 5.36 -7.74 14.49
N ILE A 15 5.70 -8.94 13.99
CA ILE A 15 7.08 -9.34 13.69
C ILE A 15 7.72 -8.41 12.64
N ALA A 16 7.02 -8.16 11.53
CA ALA A 16 7.53 -7.27 10.49
C ALA A 16 7.79 -5.85 11.02
N LYS A 17 6.91 -5.34 11.88
CA LYS A 17 7.09 -4.04 12.54
C LYS A 17 8.35 -4.02 13.40
N GLN A 18 8.56 -5.05 14.23
CA GLN A 18 9.75 -5.16 15.07
C GLN A 18 11.04 -5.25 14.26
N ILE A 19 11.00 -5.95 13.12
CA ILE A 19 12.14 -6.06 12.21
C ILE A 19 12.48 -4.68 11.65
N MET A 20 11.49 -3.94 11.13
CA MET A 20 11.73 -2.61 10.55
C MET A 20 12.24 -1.61 11.59
N GLU A 21 11.68 -1.64 12.80
CA GLU A 21 12.17 -0.83 13.93
C GLU A 21 13.64 -1.15 14.27
N ALA A 22 14.05 -2.41 14.20
CA ALA A 22 15.45 -2.81 14.43
C ALA A 22 16.41 -2.32 13.35
N TYR A 23 15.94 -2.17 12.10
CA TYR A 23 16.70 -1.57 11.00
C TYR A 23 16.64 -0.03 10.99
N GLY A 24 15.84 0.58 11.87
CA GLY A 24 15.65 2.03 11.89
C GLY A 24 14.77 2.56 10.76
N GLU A 25 14.01 1.68 10.11
CA GLU A 25 13.11 2.01 9.00
C GLU A 25 11.66 2.13 9.48
N SER A 26 10.88 3.00 8.82
CA SER A 26 9.45 3.12 9.09
C SER A 26 8.71 1.93 8.49
N TYR A 27 8.08 1.12 9.34
CA TYR A 27 7.26 -0.02 8.91
C TYR A 27 6.18 0.38 7.88
N ASN A 28 5.58 1.58 8.04
CA ASN A 28 4.55 2.03 7.10
C ASN A 28 5.13 2.38 5.74
N GLU A 29 6.28 3.08 5.69
CA GLU A 29 6.93 3.42 4.41
C GLU A 29 7.35 2.15 3.67
N TRP A 30 8.03 1.25 4.37
CA TRP A 30 8.40 -0.06 3.83
C TRP A 30 7.19 -0.85 3.30
N LEU A 31 6.07 -0.83 4.04
CA LEU A 31 4.85 -1.51 3.61
C LEU A 31 4.25 -0.88 2.35
N HIS A 32 4.28 0.45 2.23
CA HIS A 32 3.83 1.16 1.03
C HIS A 32 4.72 0.84 -0.17
N ASP A 33 6.04 0.77 0.00
CA ASP A 33 6.97 0.39 -1.05
C ASP A 33 6.71 -1.04 -1.52
N LYS A 34 6.49 -1.98 -0.60
CA LYS A 34 6.12 -3.37 -0.95
C LYS A 34 4.78 -3.48 -1.65
N HIS A 35 3.81 -2.62 -1.33
CA HIS A 35 2.56 -2.54 -2.09
C HIS A 35 2.80 -2.01 -3.51
N ALA A 36 3.62 -0.97 -3.67
CA ALA A 36 3.95 -0.42 -4.99
C ALA A 36 4.68 -1.45 -5.87
N GLU A 37 5.72 -2.10 -5.35
CA GLU A 37 6.44 -3.18 -6.04
C GLU A 37 5.49 -4.29 -6.51
N TYR A 38 4.60 -4.76 -5.61
CA TYR A 38 3.64 -5.80 -5.96
C TYR A 38 2.67 -5.34 -7.06
N ILE A 39 2.21 -4.08 -7.01
CA ILE A 39 1.35 -3.53 -8.06
C ILE A 39 2.11 -3.50 -9.38
N ASP A 40 3.31 -2.95 -9.43
CA ASP A 40 4.10 -2.80 -10.66
C ASP A 40 4.40 -4.16 -11.31
N GLU A 41 4.77 -5.17 -10.51
CA GLU A 41 5.02 -6.53 -10.98
C GLU A 41 3.77 -7.19 -11.58
N ASN A 42 2.59 -6.87 -11.05
CA ASN A 42 1.33 -7.52 -11.43
C ASN A 42 0.44 -6.63 -12.31
N LEU A 43 0.84 -5.38 -12.58
CA LEU A 43 0.02 -4.38 -13.25
C LEU A 43 -0.36 -4.83 -14.66
N MET A 44 0.60 -5.36 -15.41
CA MET A 44 0.36 -5.81 -16.79
C MET A 44 -0.61 -6.99 -16.85
N ASP A 45 -0.54 -7.93 -15.91
CA ASP A 45 -1.45 -9.07 -15.87
C ASP A 45 -2.82 -8.66 -15.36
N TYR A 46 -2.87 -7.75 -14.39
CA TYR A 46 -4.11 -7.11 -13.95
C TYR A 46 -4.79 -6.35 -15.10
N MET A 47 -4.05 -5.55 -15.88
CA MET A 47 -4.57 -4.83 -17.04
C MET A 47 -5.06 -5.78 -18.14
N LYS A 48 -4.37 -6.90 -18.38
CA LYS A 48 -4.87 -7.94 -19.30
C LYS A 48 -6.18 -8.56 -18.81
N MET A 49 -6.31 -8.84 -17.51
CA MET A 49 -7.55 -9.36 -16.92
C MET A 49 -8.69 -8.32 -16.90
N GLN A 50 -8.37 -7.03 -16.73
CA GLN A 50 -9.32 -5.91 -16.74
C GLN A 50 -9.73 -5.49 -18.15
N GLY A 51 -8.89 -5.72 -19.17
CA GLY A 51 -9.27 -5.55 -20.57
C GLY A 51 -10.53 -6.36 -20.95
N ASP A 52 -10.75 -7.49 -20.29
CA ASP A 52 -11.97 -8.30 -20.38
C ASP A 52 -13.10 -7.88 -19.43
N LYS A 53 -12.83 -6.99 -18.46
CA LYS A 53 -13.78 -6.53 -17.43
C LYS A 53 -13.67 -5.03 -17.22
N LYS A 54 -14.39 -4.24 -18.02
CA LYS A 54 -14.46 -2.78 -17.90
C LYS A 54 -14.79 -2.33 -16.46
N HIS A 55 -14.02 -1.34 -16.02
CA HIS A 55 -14.29 -0.36 -14.96
C HIS A 55 -14.60 -0.92 -13.56
N GLN A 56 -13.60 -0.82 -12.68
CA GLN A 56 -13.87 -0.52 -11.28
C GLN A 56 -12.97 0.65 -10.86
N GLU A 57 -13.58 1.82 -10.70
CA GLU A 57 -12.92 3.03 -10.22
C GLU A 57 -12.32 2.78 -8.83
N TYR A 58 -11.02 3.02 -8.69
CA TYR A 58 -10.39 3.11 -7.38
C TYR A 58 -10.74 4.49 -6.79
N PRO A 59 -11.28 4.58 -5.56
CA PRO A 59 -11.49 5.87 -4.92
C PRO A 59 -10.12 6.47 -4.59
N SER A 60 -9.71 7.47 -5.36
CA SER A 60 -8.59 8.36 -5.06
C SER A 60 -8.96 9.25 -3.87
N ASN A 61 -8.90 8.71 -2.65
CA ASN A 61 -8.91 9.55 -1.45
C ASN A 61 -7.50 10.11 -1.22
N GLN A 62 -7.12 11.12 -2.01
CA GLN A 62 -6.06 12.06 -1.64
C GLN A 62 -6.72 13.27 -0.97
N ASP A 63 -7.12 13.12 0.29
CA ASP A 63 -7.24 14.25 1.21
C ASP A 63 -5.84 14.58 1.74
N GLY A 64 -5.07 15.31 0.92
CA GLY A 64 -3.92 16.07 1.38
C GLY A 64 -4.34 17.53 1.56
N PRO A 65 -4.01 18.20 2.68
CA PRO A 65 -4.49 19.55 2.93
C PRO A 65 -3.92 20.50 1.89
N LEU A 66 -4.80 21.29 1.24
CA LEU A 66 -4.41 22.52 0.57
C LEU A 66 -3.74 23.41 1.61
N ILE A 67 -2.41 23.40 1.66
CA ILE A 67 -1.66 24.44 2.36
C ILE A 67 -1.93 25.74 1.58
N ALA A 68 -2.87 26.54 2.10
CA ALA A 68 -3.01 27.92 1.71
C ALA A 68 -1.65 28.59 1.96
N SER A 69 -0.91 28.83 0.89
CA SER A 69 0.28 29.66 0.95
C SER A 69 -0.22 31.11 1.05
N GLU A 70 -0.28 31.61 2.29
CA GLU A 70 -0.46 33.01 2.61
C GLU A 70 0.63 33.87 1.94
N THR A 71 0.15 34.93 1.27
CA THR A 71 0.71 36.30 1.16
C THR A 71 2.23 36.54 1.20
N GLU A 72 2.75 37.09 0.09
CA GLU A 72 3.56 38.33 -0.05
C GLU A 72 4.06 38.35 -1.52
N LYS A 73 3.86 39.40 -2.34
CA LYS A 73 4.18 40.82 -2.16
C LYS A 73 3.47 41.67 -3.21
#